data_AF-A0A1G0RDZ0-F1
#
_entry.id   AF-A0A1G0RDZ0-F1
#
_cell.length_a   1.000
_cell.length_b   1.000
_cell.length_c   1.000
_cell.angle_alpha   90.00
_cell.angle_beta   90.00
_cell.angle_gamma   90.00
#
_symmetry.space_group_name_H-M   'P 1'
#
loop_
_entity.id
_entity.type
_entity.pdbx_description
1 polymer ?
#
loop_
_entity_poly.entity_id
_entity_poly.type
_entity_poly.pdbx_seq_one_letter_code
_entity_poly.pdbx_strand_id
1 'polypeptide(L)'
;MNKSLSIAFVVLLSLLFSCSTFAKKEDVRIDVKYFHATMRCASCIQIEDFISKTVNLAFEKELKDSTIKLTSLDFMQPENEPLMEKYGFDTQALIISKVVNGKEVKFKNLNLIWDYLSDFSKFEKYVEDEIKEFLKN
;
A
#
# COMPACT_ATOMS: atom_id res chain seq x y z
N MET A 1 55.00 -41.28 10.54
CA MET A 1 54.49 -40.51 11.70
C MET A 1 53.81 -39.22 11.24
N ASN A 2 52.48 -39.29 11.09
CA ASN A 2 51.48 -38.33 11.60
C ASN A 2 51.61 -36.85 11.16
N LYS A 3 51.26 -36.53 9.91
CA LYS A 3 50.93 -35.14 9.48
C LYS A 3 49.42 -34.84 9.44
N SER A 4 48.59 -35.73 9.94
CA SER A 4 47.13 -35.70 9.73
C SER A 4 46.33 -35.01 10.85
N LEU A 5 46.99 -34.46 11.87
CA LEU A 5 46.29 -34.03 13.10
C LEU A 5 45.99 -32.52 13.17
N SER A 6 46.59 -31.69 12.32
CA SER A 6 46.44 -30.22 12.43
C SER A 6 45.29 -29.63 11.60
N ILE A 7 44.67 -30.41 10.71
CA ILE A 7 43.60 -29.89 9.81
C ILE A 7 42.21 -29.98 10.48
N ALA A 8 42.04 -30.89 11.45
CA ALA A 8 40.75 -31.09 12.12
C ALA A 8 40.33 -29.96 13.08
N PHE A 9 41.27 -29.11 13.51
CA PHE A 9 40.98 -28.08 14.53
C PHE A 9 40.50 -26.73 13.94
N VAL A 10 40.82 -26.45 12.67
CA VAL A 10 40.43 -25.18 12.00
C VAL A 10 38.99 -25.24 11.47
N VAL A 11 38.48 -26.44 11.16
CA VAL A 11 37.11 -26.63 10.65
C VAL A 11 36.06 -26.53 11.77
N LEU A 12 36.45 -26.69 13.04
CA LEU A 12 35.53 -26.62 14.18
C LEU A 12 35.27 -25.19 14.67
N LEU A 13 36.15 -24.23 14.34
CA LEU A 13 36.03 -22.83 14.78
C LEU A 13 35.20 -21.95 13.82
N SER A 14 35.00 -22.38 12.57
CA SER A 14 34.17 -21.67 11.59
C SER A 14 32.68 -22.03 11.64
N LEU A 15 32.29 -23.02 12.46
CA LEU A 15 30.89 -23.40 12.70
C LEU A 15 30.16 -22.51 13.71
N LEU A 16 30.83 -21.50 14.27
CA LEU A 16 30.24 -20.45 15.11
C LEU A 16 30.05 -19.13 14.34
N PHE A 17 29.94 -19.16 13.01
CA PHE A 17 29.26 -18.07 12.30
C PHE A 17 27.77 -18.19 12.63
N SER A 18 27.43 -17.69 13.82
CA SER A 18 26.08 -17.38 14.24
C SER A 18 25.34 -16.86 13.03
N CYS A 19 24.40 -17.67 12.54
CA CYS A 19 23.36 -17.22 11.64
C CYS A 19 22.61 -16.15 12.45
N SER A 20 23.06 -14.90 12.36
CA SER A 20 22.38 -13.75 12.88
C SER A 20 21.05 -13.73 12.14
N THR A 21 20.00 -14.27 12.76
CA THR A 21 18.65 -14.07 12.32
C THR A 21 18.38 -12.58 12.49
N PHE A 22 18.69 -11.79 11.47
CA PHE A 22 18.15 -10.45 11.36
C PHE A 22 16.64 -10.62 11.36
N ALA A 23 15.98 -10.18 12.43
CA ALA A 23 14.54 -10.05 12.45
C ALA A 23 14.18 -9.11 11.30
N LYS A 24 13.72 -9.68 10.18
CA LYS A 24 13.33 -8.92 9.00
C LYS A 24 12.15 -8.06 9.41
N LYS A 25 12.36 -6.74 9.56
CA LYS A 25 11.27 -5.78 9.75
C LYS A 25 10.30 -5.97 8.58
N GLU A 26 9.03 -6.20 8.91
CA GLU A 26 8.02 -6.37 7.88
C GLU A 26 7.95 -5.12 7.01
N ASP A 27 7.99 -5.33 5.70
CA ASP A 27 7.81 -4.26 4.72
C ASP A 27 6.31 -4.00 4.58
N VAL A 28 5.84 -2.90 5.16
CA VAL A 28 4.42 -2.53 5.19
C VAL A 28 4.20 -1.30 4.34
N ARG A 29 3.26 -1.40 3.39
CA ARG A 29 2.86 -0.32 2.50
C ARG A 29 1.35 -0.21 2.42
N ILE A 30 0.82 1.00 2.36
CA ILE A 30 -0.59 1.30 2.12
C ILE A 30 -0.74 1.85 0.69
N ASP A 31 -1.46 1.12 -0.15
CA ASP A 31 -1.82 1.60 -1.48
C ASP A 31 -3.17 2.29 -1.41
N VAL A 32 -3.23 3.55 -1.83
CA VAL A 32 -4.44 4.35 -2.03
C VAL A 32 -4.68 4.42 -3.53
N LYS A 33 -5.66 3.65 -4.01
CA LYS A 33 -5.95 3.47 -5.45
C LYS A 33 -7.30 4.08 -5.79
N TYR A 34 -7.28 5.14 -6.59
CA TYR A 34 -8.50 5.66 -7.21
C TYR A 34 -8.68 5.01 -8.58
N PHE A 35 -9.81 4.33 -8.75
CA PHE A 35 -10.22 3.72 -10.01
C PHE A 35 -11.22 4.63 -10.70
N HIS A 36 -10.91 5.06 -11.92
CA HIS A 36 -11.80 5.88 -12.74
C HIS A 36 -12.09 5.19 -14.08
N ALA A 37 -13.18 5.58 -14.73
CA ALA A 37 -13.42 5.18 -16.12
C ALA A 37 -12.52 6.02 -17.07
N THR A 38 -12.28 5.55 -18.30
CA THR A 38 -11.52 6.31 -19.31
C THR A 38 -12.11 7.70 -19.54
N MET A 39 -13.45 7.77 -19.68
CA MET A 39 -14.18 9.02 -19.79
C MET A 39 -14.57 9.52 -18.41
N ARG A 40 -14.16 10.75 -18.07
CA ARG A 40 -14.30 11.30 -16.73
C ARG A 40 -15.22 12.51 -16.73
N CYS A 41 -16.24 12.49 -15.86
CA CYS A 41 -17.10 13.65 -15.62
C CYS A 41 -16.48 14.60 -14.59
N ALA A 42 -17.06 15.79 -14.44
CA ALA A 42 -16.59 16.79 -13.48
C ALA A 42 -16.48 16.24 -12.05
N SER A 43 -17.45 15.46 -11.59
CA SER A 43 -17.41 14.82 -10.27
C SER A 43 -16.27 13.82 -10.11
N CYS A 44 -15.94 13.05 -11.16
CA CYS A 44 -14.82 12.12 -11.14
C CYS A 44 -13.47 12.85 -11.02
N ILE A 45 -13.35 14.03 -11.61
CA ILE A 45 -12.15 14.88 -11.52
C ILE A 45 -12.09 15.50 -10.13
N GLN A 46 -13.20 16.03 -9.62
CA GLN A 46 -13.28 16.62 -8.29
C GLN A 46 -12.92 15.62 -7.18
N ILE A 47 -13.40 14.37 -7.27
CA ILE A 47 -13.05 13.31 -6.31
C ILE A 47 -11.54 13.06 -6.32
N GLU A 48 -10.92 12.93 -7.50
CA GLU A 48 -9.47 12.72 -7.59
C GLU A 48 -8.69 13.88 -6.99
N ASP A 49 -9.09 15.11 -7.27
CA ASP A 49 -8.49 16.31 -6.70
C ASP A 49 -8.61 16.32 -5.17
N PHE A 50 -9.76 15.93 -4.63
CA PHE A 50 -9.98 15.85 -3.19
C PHE A 50 -9.10 14.78 -2.56
N ILE A 51 -9.03 13.58 -3.15
CA ILE A 51 -8.13 12.50 -2.70
C ILE A 51 -6.68 12.98 -2.69
N SER A 52 -6.23 13.55 -3.81
CA SER A 52 -4.86 14.03 -3.97
C SER A 52 -4.52 15.09 -2.92
N LYS A 53 -5.42 16.07 -2.68
CA LYS A 53 -5.22 17.09 -1.66
C LYS A 53 -5.14 16.48 -0.26
N THR A 54 -6.10 15.65 0.12
CA THR A 54 -6.11 15.01 1.45
C THR A 54 -4.84 14.21 1.69
N VAL A 55 -4.43 13.39 0.72
CA VAL A 55 -3.25 12.53 0.89
C VAL A 55 -1.96 13.34 0.95
N ASN A 56 -1.79 14.34 0.10
CA ASN A 56 -0.61 15.20 0.09
C ASN A 56 -0.49 16.06 1.37
N LEU A 57 -1.62 16.56 1.89
CA LEU A 57 -1.63 17.39 3.11
C LEU A 57 -1.36 16.57 4.38
N ALA A 58 -2.01 15.42 4.52
CA ALA A 58 -1.96 14.66 5.77
C ALA A 58 -0.80 13.66 5.85
N PHE A 59 -0.25 13.23 4.72
CA PHE A 59 0.70 12.09 4.66
C PHE A 59 1.96 12.37 3.82
N GLU A 60 2.43 13.62 3.82
CA GLU A 60 3.63 14.02 3.06
C GLU A 60 4.85 13.13 3.37
N LYS A 61 5.02 12.76 4.65
CA LYS A 61 6.13 11.91 5.09
C LYS A 61 6.01 10.49 4.54
N GLU A 62 4.83 9.89 4.67
CA GLU A 62 4.54 8.52 4.25
C GLU A 62 4.58 8.39 2.72
N LEU A 63 4.24 9.45 1.99
CA LEU A 63 4.47 9.53 0.55
C LEU A 63 5.97 9.56 0.22
N LYS A 64 6.76 10.38 0.93
CA LYS A 64 8.21 10.52 0.71
C LYS A 64 8.98 9.23 1.00
N ASP A 65 8.61 8.50 2.04
CA ASP A 65 9.26 7.23 2.41
C ASP A 65 8.61 5.99 1.77
N SER A 66 7.62 6.19 0.89
CA SER A 66 6.87 5.15 0.18
C SER A 66 6.05 4.21 1.07
N THR A 67 5.82 4.57 2.35
CA THR A 67 4.83 3.89 3.20
C THR A 67 3.42 4.01 2.63
N ILE A 68 3.09 5.13 1.99
CA ILE A 68 1.85 5.33 1.22
C ILE A 68 2.19 5.47 -0.26
N LYS A 69 1.44 4.78 -1.11
CA LYS A 69 1.44 4.97 -2.57
C LYS A 69 0.06 5.38 -3.05
N LEU A 70 -0.06 6.61 -3.54
CA LEU A 70 -1.27 7.10 -4.22
C LEU A 70 -1.16 6.82 -5.72
N THR A 71 -2.17 6.16 -6.29
CA THR A 71 -2.26 5.88 -7.73
C THR A 71 -3.67 6.12 -8.25
N SER A 72 -3.75 6.67 -9.46
CA SER A 72 -4.98 6.80 -10.24
C SER A 72 -4.94 5.83 -11.41
N LEU A 73 -5.98 5.02 -11.58
CA LEU A 73 -6.03 3.90 -12.50
C LEU A 73 -7.31 3.95 -13.35
N ASP A 74 -7.16 3.87 -14.66
CA ASP A 74 -8.28 3.62 -15.56
C ASP A 74 -8.66 2.14 -15.51
N PHE A 75 -9.80 1.81 -14.91
CA PHE A 75 -10.24 0.43 -14.75
C PHE A 75 -10.72 -0.21 -16.07
N MET A 76 -10.92 0.57 -17.13
CA MET A 76 -11.33 0.07 -18.44
C MET A 76 -10.13 -0.38 -19.30
N GLN A 77 -8.90 -0.13 -18.84
CA GLN A 77 -7.71 -0.67 -19.50
C GLN A 77 -7.62 -2.19 -19.27
N PRO A 78 -7.29 -3.01 -20.28
CA PRO A 78 -7.27 -4.47 -20.17
C PRO A 78 -6.41 -5.00 -19.02
N GLU A 79 -5.30 -4.34 -18.71
CA GLU A 79 -4.42 -4.72 -17.59
C GLU A 79 -5.06 -4.54 -16.21
N ASN A 80 -6.10 -3.71 -16.10
CA ASN A 80 -6.77 -3.38 -14.84
C ASN A 80 -8.13 -4.07 -14.67
N GLU A 81 -8.67 -4.71 -15.72
CA GLU A 81 -9.96 -5.41 -15.70
C GLU A 81 -10.09 -6.40 -14.51
N PRO A 82 -9.07 -7.22 -14.17
CA PRO A 82 -9.17 -8.13 -13.01
C PRO A 82 -9.34 -7.43 -11.65
N LEU A 83 -9.04 -6.13 -11.56
CA LEU A 83 -9.12 -5.37 -10.32
C LEU A 83 -10.57 -5.05 -9.94
N MET A 84 -11.48 -4.94 -10.92
CA MET A 84 -12.91 -4.73 -10.68
C MET A 84 -13.52 -5.92 -9.92
N GLU A 85 -13.25 -7.14 -10.40
CA GLU A 85 -13.68 -8.37 -9.74
C GLU A 85 -13.02 -8.53 -8.36
N LYS A 86 -11.70 -8.30 -8.27
CA LYS A 86 -10.94 -8.42 -7.03
C LYS A 86 -11.50 -7.52 -5.91
N TYR A 87 -11.82 -6.28 -6.22
CA TYR A 87 -12.25 -5.28 -5.24
C TYR A 87 -13.77 -5.11 -5.16
N GLY A 88 -14.53 -5.79 -6.02
CA GLY A 88 -15.99 -5.79 -6.01
C GLY A 88 -16.60 -4.44 -6.34
N PHE A 89 -16.11 -3.77 -7.38
CA PHE A 89 -16.69 -2.52 -7.89
C PHE A 89 -16.99 -2.61 -9.39
N ASP A 90 -18.02 -1.90 -9.82
CA ASP A 90 -18.45 -1.76 -11.22
C ASP A 90 -18.40 -0.31 -11.73
N THR A 91 -18.10 0.63 -10.83
CA THR A 91 -18.02 2.08 -11.06
C THR A 91 -16.79 2.66 -10.36
N GLN A 92 -16.59 3.99 -10.41
CA GLN A 92 -15.38 4.61 -9.84
C GLN A 92 -15.30 4.34 -8.32
N ALA A 93 -14.11 3.97 -7.86
CA ALA A 93 -13.90 3.46 -6.51
C ALA A 93 -12.60 4.00 -5.92
N LEU A 94 -12.58 4.24 -4.61
CA LEU A 94 -11.36 4.52 -3.86
C LEU A 94 -11.06 3.32 -2.97
N ILE A 95 -10.03 2.56 -3.34
CA ILE A 95 -9.57 1.40 -2.58
C ILE A 95 -8.35 1.78 -1.74
N ILE A 96 -8.43 1.51 -0.45
CA ILE A 96 -7.25 1.49 0.43
C ILE A 96 -6.87 0.04 0.66
N SER A 97 -5.61 -0.33 0.44
CA SER A 97 -5.13 -1.69 0.69
C SER A 97 -3.81 -1.71 1.45
N LYS A 98 -3.72 -2.59 2.44
CA LYS A 98 -2.49 -2.89 3.17
C LYS A 98 -1.73 -4.02 2.49
N VAL A 99 -0.47 -3.76 2.20
CA VAL A 99 0.48 -4.70 1.62
C VAL A 99 1.56 -4.99 2.66
N VAL A 100 1.76 -6.25 2.99
CA VAL A 100 2.80 -6.72 3.91
C VAL A 100 3.70 -7.70 3.17
N ASN A 101 5.00 -7.41 3.13
CA ASN A 101 6.00 -8.20 2.41
C ASN A 101 5.60 -8.50 0.95
N GLY A 102 5.05 -7.48 0.26
CA GLY A 102 4.62 -7.58 -1.14
C GLY A 102 3.28 -8.27 -1.38
N LYS A 103 2.62 -8.77 -0.33
CA LYS A 103 1.29 -9.40 -0.43
C LYS A 103 0.22 -8.50 0.18
N GLU A 104 -0.86 -8.27 -0.55
CA GLU A 104 -2.03 -7.60 0.00
C GLU A 104 -2.69 -8.48 1.09
N VAL A 105 -2.94 -7.91 2.26
CA VAL A 105 -3.51 -8.62 3.43
C VAL A 105 -4.87 -8.08 3.86
N LYS A 106 -5.19 -6.83 3.50
CA LYS A 106 -6.47 -6.17 3.81
C LYS A 106 -6.74 -5.12 2.74
N PHE A 107 -8.00 -4.92 2.37
CA PHE A 107 -8.43 -3.76 1.61
C PHE A 107 -9.82 -3.28 2.06
N LYS A 108 -10.17 -2.06 1.66
CA LYS A 108 -11.49 -1.47 1.87
C LYS A 108 -11.84 -0.55 0.70
N ASN A 109 -13.08 -0.63 0.23
CA ASN A 109 -13.65 0.36 -0.69
C ASN A 109 -14.30 1.49 0.12
N LEU A 110 -13.89 2.74 -0.14
CA LEU A 110 -14.40 3.91 0.54
C LEU A 110 -15.63 4.48 -0.18
N ASN A 111 -16.79 3.88 0.06
CA ASN A 111 -18.02 4.24 -0.67
C ASN A 111 -18.54 5.67 -0.38
N LEU A 112 -18.25 6.25 0.80
CA LEU A 112 -18.76 7.56 1.20
C LEU A 112 -18.09 8.75 0.50
N ILE A 113 -17.11 8.52 -0.39
CA ILE A 113 -16.47 9.60 -1.16
C ILE A 113 -17.48 10.39 -2.01
N TRP A 114 -18.54 9.72 -2.45
CA TRP A 114 -19.61 10.32 -3.25
C TRP A 114 -20.54 11.18 -2.39
N ASP A 115 -20.87 10.71 -1.19
CA ASP A 115 -21.74 11.42 -0.25
C ASP A 115 -21.12 12.72 0.27
N TYR A 116 -19.78 12.79 0.30
CA TYR A 116 -19.04 13.95 0.82
C TYR A 116 -18.53 14.90 -0.27
N LEU A 117 -18.92 14.72 -1.53
CA LEU A 117 -18.39 15.54 -2.63
C LEU A 117 -18.70 17.04 -2.49
N SER A 118 -19.80 17.41 -1.81
CA SER A 118 -20.18 18.80 -1.56
C SER A 118 -19.51 19.42 -0.33
N ASP A 119 -18.77 18.63 0.46
CA ASP A 119 -18.20 19.04 1.75
C ASP A 119 -16.76 18.50 1.85
N PHE A 120 -15.81 19.30 1.37
CA PHE A 120 -14.39 18.92 1.36
C PHE A 120 -13.88 18.56 2.76
N SER A 121 -14.32 19.25 3.82
CA SER A 121 -13.85 18.97 5.17
C SER A 121 -14.33 17.60 5.66
N LYS A 122 -15.57 17.19 5.36
CA LYS A 122 -16.03 15.82 5.65
C LYS A 122 -15.30 14.78 4.81
N PHE A 123 -15.10 15.06 3.52
CA PHE A 123 -14.36 14.19 2.62
C PHE A 123 -12.94 13.94 3.14
N GLU A 124 -12.21 15.04 3.42
CA GLU A 124 -10.84 15.04 3.89
C GLU A 124 -10.73 14.23 5.17
N LYS A 125 -11.56 14.55 6.16
CA LYS A 125 -11.56 13.83 7.44
C LYS A 125 -11.82 12.33 7.26
N TYR A 126 -12.79 11.97 6.43
CA TYR A 126 -13.14 10.57 6.19
C TYR A 126 -11.97 9.79 5.56
N VAL A 127 -11.38 10.31 4.48
CA VAL A 127 -10.26 9.64 3.80
C VAL A 127 -9.02 9.59 4.71
N GLU A 128 -8.72 10.66 5.44
CA GLU A 128 -7.60 10.70 6.38
C GLU A 128 -7.75 9.68 7.51
N ASP A 129 -8.93 9.60 8.14
CA ASP A 129 -9.19 8.67 9.23
C ASP A 129 -9.06 7.20 8.77
N GLU A 130 -9.57 6.88 7.59
CA GLU A 130 -9.48 5.55 6.99
C GLU A 130 -8.04 5.14 6.67
N ILE A 131 -7.24 6.04 6.08
CA ILE A 131 -5.81 5.77 5.84
C ILE A 131 -5.07 5.58 7.17
N LYS A 132 -5.36 6.41 8.18
CA LYS A 132 -4.76 6.27 9.52
C LYS A 132 -5.12 4.94 10.18
N GLU A 133 -6.32 4.42 9.95
CA GLU A 133 -6.69 3.08 10.44
C GLU A 133 -5.79 2.00 9.82
N PHE A 134 -5.54 2.09 8.51
CA PHE A 134 -4.67 1.17 7.78
C PHE A 134 -3.18 1.28 8.15
N LEU A 135 -2.73 2.46 8.59
CA LEU A 135 -1.35 2.64 9.10
C LEU A 135 -1.15 2.02 10.49
N LYS A 136 -2.19 1.98 11.32
CA LYS A 136 -2.12 1.45 12.70
C LYS A 136 -2.23 -0.07 12.79
N ASN A 137 -3.11 -0.65 11.97
CA ASN A 137 -3.54 -2.06 12.01
C ASN A 137 -3.14 -2.78 10.73
#